data_AF-A0A932KY79-F1
#
_entry.id   AF-A0A932KY79-F1
#
_cell.length_a   1.000
_cell.length_b   1.000
_cell.length_c   1.000
_cell.angle_alpha   90.00
_cell.angle_beta   90.00
_cell.angle_gamma   90.00
#
_symmetry.space_group_name_H-M   'P 1'
#
loop_
_entity.id
_entity.type
_entity.pdbx_description
1 polymer ?
#
loop_
_entity_poly.entity_id
_entity_poly.type
_entity_poly.pdbx_seq_one_letter_code
_entity_poly.pdbx_strand_id
1 'polypeptide(L)' 'MDAATLEMVLTAYDETVQDALSAGRNDVTAHTEGLVAAAMLLAAVTGVEDGAARAEVEALDPRKRLAA' A
#
# COMPACT_ATOMS: atom_id res chain seq x y z
N MET A 1 -8.91 -8.66 6.24
CA MET A 1 -9.05 -8.40 4.80
C MET A 1 -9.41 -9.67 4.03
N ASP A 2 -10.37 -9.62 3.10
CA ASP A 2 -10.63 -10.72 2.16
C ASP A 2 -9.62 -10.74 1.00
N ALA A 3 -9.66 -11.76 0.16
CA ALA A 3 -8.66 -11.95 -0.91
C ALA A 3 -8.68 -10.83 -1.96
N ALA A 4 -9.88 -10.37 -2.35
CA ALA A 4 -10.03 -9.32 -3.36
C ALA A 4 -9.50 -7.98 -2.84
N THR A 5 -9.85 -7.63 -1.60
CA THR A 5 -9.36 -6.40 -0.97
C THR A 5 -7.84 -6.45 -0.79
N LEU A 6 -7.29 -7.63 -0.45
CA LEU A 6 -5.84 -7.82 -0.33
C LEU A 6 -5.11 -7.60 -1.65
N GLU A 7 -5.62 -8.19 -2.73
CA GLU A 7 -5.06 -7.97 -4.06
C GLU A 7 -5.07 -6.48 -4.43
N MET A 8 -6.20 -5.79 -4.22
CA MET A 8 -6.31 -4.35 -4.49
C MET A 8 -5.28 -3.53 -3.70
N VAL A 9 -5.14 -3.80 -2.40
CA VAL A 9 -4.19 -3.10 -1.51
C VAL A 9 -2.74 -3.32 -1.95
N LEU A 10 -2.37 -4.55 -2.32
CA LEU A 10 -1.02 -4.88 -2.79
C LEU A 10 -0.73 -4.24 -4.15
N THR A 11 -1.70 -4.25 -5.07
CA THR A 11 -1.56 -3.60 -6.38
C THR A 11 -1.37 -2.09 -6.24
N ALA A 12 -2.20 -1.41 -5.43
CA ALA A 12 -2.05 0.03 -5.22
C ALA A 12 -0.71 0.40 -4.58
N TYR A 13 -0.21 -0.43 -3.65
CA TYR A 13 1.13 -0.27 -3.10
C TYR A 13 2.20 -0.39 -4.20
N ASP A 14 2.17 -1.47 -5.00
CA ASP A 14 3.20 -1.75 -5.99
C ASP A 14 3.22 -0.71 -7.12
N GLU A 15 2.06 -0.38 -7.69
CA GLU A 15 1.93 0.62 -8.76
C GLU A 15 2.48 1.98 -8.30
N THR A 16 2.14 2.41 -7.09
CA THR A 16 2.63 3.68 -6.55
C THR A 16 4.14 3.66 -6.29
N VAL A 17 4.69 2.53 -5.81
CA VAL A 17 6.14 2.36 -5.64
C VAL A 17 6.84 2.43 -7.00
N GLN A 18 6.33 1.72 -8.01
CA GLN A 18 6.91 1.72 -9.35
C GLN A 18 6.87 3.10 -10.00
N ASP A 19 5.76 3.82 -9.84
CA ASP A 19 5.61 5.19 -10.33
C ASP A 19 6.58 6.15 -9.65
N ALA A 20 6.70 6.09 -8.32
CA ALA A 20 7.62 6.93 -7.56
C ALA A 20 9.10 6.65 -7.94
N LEU A 21 9.48 5.38 -8.09
CA LEU A 21 10.81 4.99 -8.54
C LEU A 21 11.07 5.46 -9.99
N SER A 22 10.09 5.31 -10.88
CA SER A 22 10.16 5.78 -12.27
C SER A 22 10.28 7.30 -12.36
N ALA A 23 9.72 8.02 -11.39
CA ALA A 23 9.87 9.47 -11.22
C ALA A 23 11.21 9.88 -10.57
N GLY A 24 12.13 8.94 -10.31
CA GLY A 24 13.45 9.20 -9.75
C GLY A 24 13.46 9.42 -8.23
N ARG A 25 12.39 9.05 -7.52
CA ARG A 25 12.39 9.08 -6.05
C ARG A 25 13.26 7.95 -5.51
N ASN A 26 13.78 8.14 -4.30
CA ASN A 26 14.54 7.09 -3.61
C ASN A 26 13.59 6.01 -3.05
N ASP A 27 14.15 4.84 -2.73
CA ASP A 27 13.39 3.67 -2.23
C ASP A 27 12.55 3.99 -0.99
N VAL A 28 13.07 4.77 -0.05
CA VAL A 28 12.36 5.12 1.19
C VAL A 28 11.13 5.99 0.90
N THR A 29 11.28 6.97 0.02
CA THR A 29 10.18 7.82 -0.42
C THR A 29 9.14 7.01 -1.20
N ALA A 30 9.56 6.20 -2.16
CA ALA A 30 8.66 5.33 -2.93
C ALA A 30 7.88 4.37 -2.02
N HIS A 31 8.56 3.74 -1.05
CA HIS A 31 7.93 2.88 -0.05
C HIS A 31 6.86 3.63 0.76
N THR A 32 7.18 4.83 1.22
CA THR A 32 6.27 5.66 2.01
C THR A 32 5.04 6.06 1.20
N GLU A 33 5.23 6.44 -0.07
CA GLU A 33 4.14 6.80 -0.98
C GLU A 33 3.22 5.58 -1.26
N GLY A 34 3.78 4.40 -1.54
CA GLY A 34 2.98 3.18 -1.73
C GLY A 34 2.21 2.76 -0.48
N LEU A 35 2.81 2.91 0.70
CA LEU A 35 2.18 2.67 1.98
C LEU A 35 0.98 3.60 2.24
N VAL A 36 1.09 4.87 1.83
CA VAL A 36 -0.01 5.84 1.90
C VAL A 36 -1.11 5.48 0.90
N ALA A 37 -0.77 5.19 -0.35
CA ALA A 37 -1.76 4.84 -1.39
C ALA A 37 -2.57 3.59 -1.03
N ALA A 38 -1.90 2.54 -0.56
CA ALA A 38 -2.54 1.32 -0.09
C ALA A 38 -3.47 1.55 1.11
N ALA A 39 -3.06 2.40 2.06
CA ALA A 39 -3.90 2.75 3.22
C ALA A 39 -5.13 3.57 2.81
N MET A 40 -4.96 4.54 1.91
CA MET A 40 -6.07 5.34 1.36
C MET A 40 -7.07 4.45 0.62
N LEU A 41 -6.59 3.50 -0.19
CA LEU A 41 -7.44 2.53 -0.87
C LEU A 41 -8.20 1.67 0.14
N LEU A 42 -7.52 1.10 1.14
CA LEU A 42 -8.13 0.27 2.16
C LEU A 42 -9.25 1.01 2.90
N ALA A 43 -8.99 2.25 3.31
CA ALA A 43 -9.99 3.11 3.93
C ALA A 43 -11.18 3.35 3.00
N ALA A 44 -10.94 3.65 1.73
CA ALA A 44 -11.99 3.92 0.74
C ALA A 44 -12.91 2.71 0.47
N VAL A 45 -12.35 1.50 0.41
CA VAL A 45 -13.13 0.30 0.03
C VAL A 45 -13.81 -0.40 1.22
N THR A 46 -13.34 -0.15 2.44
CA THR A 46 -13.90 -0.80 3.65
C THR A 46 -14.60 0.15 4.61
N GLY A 47 -14.37 1.46 4.48
CA GLY A 47 -14.88 2.48 5.39
C GLY A 47 -14.18 2.53 6.74
N VAL A 48 -13.03 1.86 6.93
CA VAL A 48 -12.23 1.99 8.15
C VAL A 48 -11.55 3.36 8.21
N GLU A 49 -11.33 3.88 9.41
CA GLU A 49 -10.65 5.17 9.61
C GLU A 49 -9.20 5.12 9.11
N ASP A 50 -8.71 6.23 8.56
CA ASP A 50 -7.38 6.33 7.93
C ASP A 50 -6.24 5.82 8.82
N GLY A 51 -6.28 6.12 10.12
CA GLY A 51 -5.27 5.65 11.07
C GLY A 51 -5.28 4.13 11.25
N ALA A 52 -6.47 3.52 11.29
CA ALA A 52 -6.61 2.06 11.37
C ALA A 52 -6.20 1.39 10.06
N ALA A 53 -6.60 1.97 8.92
CA ALA A 53 -6.19 1.49 7.60
C ALA A 53 -4.67 1.51 7.43
N ARG A 54 -4.03 2.61 7.85
CA ARG A 54 -2.56 2.74 7.83
C ARG A 54 -1.89 1.65 8.65
N ALA A 55 -2.35 1.45 9.88
CA ALA A 55 -1.80 0.43 10.77
C ALA A 55 -1.96 -0.99 10.20
N GLU A 56 -3.11 -1.31 9.59
CA GLU A 56 -3.35 -2.60 8.95
C GLU A 56 -2.42 -2.83 7.75
N VAL A 57 -2.23 -1.81 6.90
CA VAL A 57 -1.30 -1.88 5.76
C VAL A 57 0.16 -2.01 6.20
N GLU A 58 0.59 -1.31 7.24
CA GLU A 58 1.95 -1.48 7.78
C GLU A 58 2.17 -2.89 8.35
N ALA A 59 1.19 -3.41 9.08
CA ALA A 59 1.25 -4.75 9.66
C ALA A 59 1.23 -5.86 8.59
N LEU A 60 0.67 -5.60 7.41
CA LEU A 60 0.69 -6.51 6.27
C LEU A 60 2.09 -6.75 5.71
N ASP A 61 2.98 -5.75 5.81
CA ASP A 61 4.30 -5.69 5.16
C ASP A 61 4.20 -5.97 3.63
N PRO A 62 3.61 -5.04 2.85
CA PRO A 62 3.30 -5.27 1.43
C PRO A 62 4.52 -5.64 0.60
N ARG A 63 5.67 -5.02 0.90
CA ARG A 63 6.96 -5.32 0.25
C ARG A 63 7.35 -6.79 0.44
N LYS A 64 7.23 -7.30 1.66
CA LYS A 64 7.51 -8.71 1.94
C LYS A 64 6.49 -9.64 1.30
N ARG A 65 5.22 -9.25 1.25
CA ARG A 65 4.14 -10.05 0.64
C ARG A 65 4.28 -10.18 -0.87
N LEU A 66 4.74 -9.14 -1.56
CA LEU A 66 4.99 -9.15 -3.00
C LEU A 66 6.27 -9.91 -3.39
N ALA A 67 7.19 -10.10 -2.45
CA ALA A 67 8.43 -10.85 -2.68
C ALA A 67 8.29 -12.37 -2.44
N ALA A 68 7.12 -12.84 -1.98
CA ALA A 68 6.84 -14.23 -1.61
C ALA A 68 6.05 -14.97 -2.68
#